data_AF-A0A6J3AF19-F1
#
_entry.id   AF-A0A6J3AF19-F1
#
_cell.length_a   1.000
_cell.length_b   1.000
_cell.length_c   1.000
_cell.angle_alpha   90.00
_cell.angle_beta   90.00
_cell.angle_gamma   90.00
#
_symmetry.space_group_name_H-M   'P 1'
#
loop_
_entity.id
_entity.type
_entity.pdbx_description
1 polymer ?
#
loop_
_entity_poly.entity_id
_entity_poly.type
_entity_poly.pdbx_seq_one_letter_code
_entity_poly.pdbx_strand_id
1 'polypeptide(L)'
;MSVEYDKFIESRRKWFCHVDDDNYVNSEGLLQLLATFSPSQDVYLGRPSLDHPIEATERVQEGGTVTTVKFWFATGGAGFCLSRGLALKMSPWASLGSFMSTAERVRLPDDCTVGYIVEGLLGARLLHSSLFHSHLENLQRLPPDSVLQQVTLSYGGPENPQNVVNVAGGFSREQDPTS
;
A
#
# COMPACT_ATOMS: atom_id res chain seq x y z
N MET A 1 -0.62 8.25 -7.63
CA MET A 1 -0.38 8.68 -6.23
C MET A 1 -0.59 10.18 -5.92
N SER A 2 0.24 11.13 -6.40
CA SER A 2 0.20 12.56 -5.97
C SER A 2 -1.20 13.21 -5.91
N VAL A 3 -1.99 13.06 -6.97
CA VAL A 3 -3.36 13.64 -7.06
C VAL A 3 -4.34 12.99 -6.08
N GLU A 4 -4.25 11.67 -5.89
CA GLU A 4 -5.10 10.93 -4.94
C GLU A 4 -4.86 11.43 -3.51
N TYR A 5 -3.59 11.64 -3.18
CA TYR A 5 -3.17 12.15 -1.88
C TYR A 5 -3.73 13.56 -1.63
N ASP A 6 -3.56 14.49 -2.59
CA ASP A 6 -4.09 15.84 -2.47
C ASP A 6 -5.63 15.83 -2.33
N LYS A 7 -6.34 15.01 -3.10
CA LYS A 7 -7.80 14.87 -2.95
C LYS A 7 -8.21 14.30 -1.61
N PHE A 8 -7.44 13.37 -1.05
CA PHE A 8 -7.71 12.90 0.30
C PHE A 8 -7.52 14.01 1.34
N ILE A 9 -6.45 14.79 1.28
CA ILE A 9 -6.21 15.89 2.21
C ILE A 9 -7.37 16.89 2.18
N GLU A 10 -7.80 17.29 0.98
CA GLU A 10 -8.95 18.18 0.73
C GLU A 10 -10.27 17.61 1.26
N SER A 11 -10.50 16.31 1.12
CA SER A 11 -11.76 15.65 1.50
C SER A 11 -12.06 15.67 3.01
N ARG A 12 -11.05 15.94 3.84
CA ARG A 12 -11.12 15.88 5.31
C ARG A 12 -11.56 14.52 5.88
N ARG A 13 -11.48 13.45 5.10
CA ARG A 13 -11.77 12.08 5.55
C ARG A 13 -10.70 11.56 6.50
N LYS A 14 -11.08 10.56 7.31
CA LYS A 14 -10.25 9.98 8.39
C LYS A 14 -9.17 9.02 7.90
N TRP A 15 -9.41 8.37 6.77
CA TRP A 15 -8.58 7.30 6.23
C TRP A 15 -8.40 7.50 4.74
N PHE A 16 -7.15 7.39 4.30
CA PHE A 16 -6.77 7.24 2.91
C PHE A 16 -6.47 5.76 2.68
N CYS A 17 -7.05 5.15 1.65
CA CYS A 17 -6.64 3.81 1.21
C CYS A 17 -6.43 3.85 -0.29
N HIS A 18 -5.28 3.36 -0.72
CA HIS A 18 -4.92 3.20 -2.12
C HIS A 18 -5.09 1.73 -2.51
N VAL A 19 -5.61 1.50 -3.72
CA VAL A 19 -5.75 0.20 -4.38
C VAL A 19 -5.61 0.42 -5.88
N ASP A 20 -5.12 -0.57 -6.61
CA ASP A 20 -5.03 -0.58 -8.06
C ASP A 20 -6.37 -1.01 -8.69
N ASP A 21 -6.48 -0.86 -10.02
CA ASP A 21 -7.69 -1.21 -10.78
C ASP A 21 -7.92 -2.73 -10.91
N ASP A 22 -6.93 -3.55 -10.57
CA ASP A 22 -7.00 -5.00 -10.48
C ASP A 22 -7.29 -5.53 -9.06
N ASN A 23 -7.59 -4.64 -8.10
CA ASN A 23 -7.92 -5.03 -6.74
C ASN A 23 -9.42 -5.17 -6.48
N TYR A 24 -9.79 -6.23 -5.78
CA TYR A 24 -11.08 -6.36 -5.10
C TYR A 24 -10.96 -5.83 -3.67
N VAL A 25 -11.94 -5.05 -3.20
CA VAL A 25 -11.97 -4.50 -1.84
C VAL A 25 -13.19 -4.99 -1.07
N ASN A 26 -12.94 -5.72 0.02
CA ASN A 26 -13.97 -6.03 1.01
C ASN A 26 -14.16 -4.82 1.95
N SER A 27 -15.11 -3.97 1.62
CA SER A 27 -15.35 -2.72 2.37
C SER A 27 -15.74 -2.94 3.84
N GLU A 28 -16.44 -4.04 4.17
CA GLU A 28 -16.80 -4.37 5.55
C GLU A 28 -15.56 -4.78 6.35
N GLY A 29 -14.75 -5.70 5.81
CA GLY A 29 -13.49 -6.11 6.42
C GLY A 29 -12.53 -4.93 6.60
N LEU A 30 -12.44 -4.05 5.60
CA LEU A 30 -11.65 -2.83 5.68
C LEU A 30 -12.12 -1.92 6.82
N LEU A 31 -13.43 -1.68 6.93
CA LEU A 31 -13.99 -0.83 7.98
C LEU A 31 -13.73 -1.42 9.37
N GLN A 32 -13.93 -2.73 9.54
CA GLN A 32 -13.66 -3.43 10.80
C GLN A 32 -12.18 -3.31 11.20
N LEU A 33 -11.25 -3.51 10.26
CA LEU A 33 -9.82 -3.34 10.50
C LEU A 33 -9.48 -1.91 10.93
N LEU A 34 -9.91 -0.90 10.15
CA LEU A 34 -9.59 0.50 10.41
C LEU A 34 -10.21 1.02 11.72
N ALA A 35 -11.34 0.47 12.15
CA ALA A 35 -11.98 0.82 13.42
C ALA A 35 -11.15 0.43 14.65
N THR A 36 -10.17 -0.47 14.52
CA THR A 36 -9.27 -0.86 15.62
C THR A 36 -8.21 0.19 15.95
N PHE A 37 -8.07 1.23 15.10
CA PHE A 37 -7.07 2.28 15.24
C PHE A 37 -7.69 3.67 15.39
N SER A 38 -6.97 4.60 16.04
CA SER A 38 -7.37 6.01 16.02
C SER A 38 -6.86 6.69 14.73
N PRO A 39 -7.71 7.42 13.99
CA PRO A 39 -7.28 8.14 12.78
C PRO A 39 -6.38 9.36 13.08
N SER A 40 -6.18 9.72 14.35
CA SER A 40 -5.25 10.76 14.79
C SER A 40 -3.85 10.24 15.10
N GLN A 41 -3.66 8.92 15.19
CA GLN A 41 -2.36 8.29 15.39
C GLN A 41 -1.60 8.16 14.07
N ASP A 42 -0.32 7.76 14.15
CA ASP A 42 0.50 7.48 12.96
C ASP A 42 0.30 6.03 12.53
N VAL A 43 -0.71 5.80 11.69
CA VAL A 43 -1.08 4.47 11.19
C VAL A 43 -0.82 4.39 9.70
N TYR A 44 0.06 3.44 9.32
CA TYR A 44 0.31 2.99 7.96
C TYR A 44 0.11 1.47 7.94
N LEU A 45 -0.89 0.98 7.22
CA LEU A 45 -1.28 -0.43 7.16
C LEU A 45 -1.11 -0.97 5.75
N GLY A 46 -0.59 -2.19 5.64
CA GLY A 46 -0.52 -2.90 4.38
C GLY A 46 0.35 -4.15 4.48
N ARG A 47 0.56 -4.80 3.35
CA ARG A 47 1.46 -5.95 3.26
C ARG A 47 2.84 -5.51 2.75
N PRO A 48 3.95 -5.88 3.42
CA PRO A 48 5.28 -5.61 2.89
C PRO A 48 5.56 -6.43 1.62
N SER A 49 6.27 -5.84 0.67
CA SER A 49 6.60 -6.50 -0.61
C SER A 49 7.75 -7.51 -0.52
N LEU A 50 8.62 -7.34 0.48
CA LEU A 50 9.82 -8.14 0.69
C LEU A 50 9.82 -8.74 2.10
N ASP A 51 10.75 -9.66 2.36
CA ASP A 51 11.04 -10.20 3.70
C ASP A 51 12.09 -9.36 4.45
N HIS A 52 12.57 -8.26 3.87
CA HIS A 52 13.53 -7.32 4.43
C HIS A 52 13.22 -5.88 3.99
N PRO A 53 13.63 -4.85 4.77
CA PRO A 53 13.49 -3.45 4.37
C PRO A 53 14.40 -3.13 3.18
N ILE A 54 13.97 -2.19 2.33
CA ILE A 54 14.78 -1.70 1.21
C ILE A 54 15.70 -0.56 1.66
N GLU A 55 16.69 -0.26 0.84
CA GLU A 55 17.63 0.83 1.03
C GLU A 55 17.41 1.92 -0.02
N ALA A 56 17.25 3.18 0.42
CA ALA A 56 17.30 4.35 -0.45
C ALA A 56 18.55 5.18 -0.16
N THR A 57 19.14 5.68 -1.23
CA THR A 57 20.34 6.50 -1.18
C THR A 57 19.96 7.97 -1.33
N GLU A 58 20.15 8.77 -0.28
CA GLU A 58 19.91 10.20 -0.31
C GLU A 58 21.21 10.96 -0.60
N ARG A 59 21.22 11.73 -1.69
CA ARG A 59 22.32 12.64 -2.03
C ARG A 59 22.03 14.00 -1.43
N VAL A 60 22.68 14.34 -0.33
CA VAL A 60 22.61 15.69 0.26
C VAL A 60 23.44 16.65 -0.61
N GLN A 61 22.82 17.75 -1.07
CA GLN A 61 23.43 18.68 -2.04
C GLN A 61 24.52 19.60 -1.44
N GLU A 62 24.82 19.52 -0.15
CA GLU A 62 25.96 20.23 0.47
C GLU A 62 26.86 19.24 1.21
N GLY A 63 28.05 18.97 0.66
CA GLY A 63 29.13 18.23 1.34
C GLY A 63 29.36 16.77 0.92
N GLY A 64 28.59 16.23 -0.04
CA GLY A 64 28.91 14.95 -0.69
C GLY A 64 28.73 13.70 0.19
N THR A 65 28.12 13.83 1.37
CA THR A 65 27.82 12.68 2.23
C THR A 65 26.58 11.98 1.72
N VAL A 66 26.77 10.77 1.18
CA VAL A 66 25.69 9.87 0.80
C VAL A 66 25.16 9.21 2.07
N THR A 67 23.88 9.40 2.37
CA THR A 67 23.22 8.71 3.48
C THR A 67 22.31 7.63 2.95
N THR A 68 22.36 6.45 3.58
CA THR A 68 21.50 5.32 3.23
C THR A 68 20.43 5.17 4.30
N VAL A 69 19.16 5.14 3.87
CA VAL A 69 18.01 4.97 4.74
C VAL A 69 17.39 3.60 4.48
N LYS A 70 17.17 2.82 5.54
CA LYS A 70 16.49 1.53 5.49
C LYS A 70 15.04 1.69 5.93
N PHE A 71 14.10 1.15 5.18
CA PHE A 71 12.67 1.24 5.50
C PHE A 71 11.83 0.13 4.86
N TRP A 72 10.68 -0.13 5.48
CA TRP A 72 9.61 -0.95 4.90
C TRP A 72 8.63 -0.09 4.09
N PHE A 73 7.95 -0.72 3.16
CA PHE A 73 6.86 -0.13 2.38
C PHE A 73 5.77 -1.17 2.15
N ALA A 74 4.51 -0.73 2.09
CA ALA A 74 3.40 -1.58 1.69
C ALA A 74 3.37 -1.70 0.16
N THR A 75 3.14 -2.90 -0.36
CA THR A 75 3.01 -3.16 -1.80
C THR A 75 1.78 -2.42 -2.36
N GLY A 76 1.97 -1.57 -3.38
CA GLY A 76 0.89 -0.80 -4.00
C GLY A 76 -0.28 -1.67 -4.47
N GLY A 77 0.01 -2.72 -5.26
CA GLY A 77 -1.00 -3.65 -5.78
C GLY A 77 -1.57 -4.66 -4.77
N ALA A 78 -1.17 -4.59 -3.49
CA ALA A 78 -1.93 -5.23 -2.41
C ALA A 78 -2.95 -4.26 -1.80
N GLY A 79 -2.82 -2.97 -2.09
CA GLY A 79 -3.47 -1.89 -1.38
C GLY A 79 -2.83 -1.59 -0.02
N PHE A 80 -2.99 -0.35 0.43
CA PHE A 80 -2.52 0.12 1.73
C PHE A 80 -3.40 1.25 2.25
N CYS A 81 -3.33 1.51 3.55
CA CYS A 81 -4.08 2.60 4.19
C CYS A 81 -3.20 3.49 5.07
N LEU A 82 -3.50 4.78 5.06
CA LEU A 82 -2.90 5.81 5.91
C LEU A 82 -4.00 6.49 6.72
N SER A 83 -3.74 6.65 8.02
CA SER A 83 -4.53 7.53 8.88
C SER A 83 -4.38 9.00 8.45
N ARG A 84 -5.42 9.81 8.71
CA ARG A 84 -5.35 11.25 8.48
C ARG A 84 -4.22 11.91 9.26
N GLY A 85 -4.00 11.49 10.51
CA GLY A 85 -2.92 12.01 11.37
C GLY A 85 -1.55 11.87 10.69
N LEU A 86 -1.24 10.66 10.22
CA LEU A 86 0.00 10.40 9.49
C LEU A 86 0.07 11.17 8.17
N ALA A 87 -0.99 11.14 7.37
CA ALA A 87 -1.03 11.85 6.10
C ALA A 87 -0.75 13.36 6.32
N LEU A 88 -1.39 14.04 7.27
CA LEU A 88 -1.09 15.46 7.51
C LEU A 88 0.41 15.73 7.82
N LYS A 89 1.12 14.77 8.43
CA LYS A 89 2.58 14.87 8.64
C LYS A 89 3.39 14.62 7.37
N MET A 90 2.88 13.81 6.44
CA MET A 90 3.51 13.55 5.14
C MET A 90 3.39 14.74 4.18
N SER A 91 2.48 15.70 4.43
CA SER A 91 2.20 16.83 3.52
C SER A 91 3.43 17.60 2.99
N PRO A 92 4.51 17.87 3.77
CA PRO A 92 5.70 18.54 3.23
C PRO A 92 6.40 17.80 2.08
N TRP A 93 6.21 16.48 1.98
CA TRP A 93 6.81 15.64 0.95
C TRP A 93 5.80 15.06 -0.03
N ALA A 94 4.51 15.11 0.27
CA ALA A 94 3.47 14.40 -0.49
C ALA A 94 2.39 15.30 -1.10
N SER A 95 2.19 16.52 -0.61
CA SER A 95 1.10 17.39 -1.08
C SER A 95 1.57 18.38 -2.15
N LEU A 96 0.64 18.96 -2.91
CA LEU A 96 0.87 20.06 -3.85
C LEU A 96 1.96 19.74 -4.89
N GLY A 97 2.00 18.49 -5.36
CA GLY A 97 3.00 18.01 -6.31
C GLY A 97 4.34 17.61 -5.71
N SER A 98 4.60 17.87 -4.42
CA SER A 98 5.86 17.48 -3.75
C SER A 98 6.12 15.98 -3.77
N PHE A 99 5.06 15.15 -3.88
CA PHE A 99 5.22 13.71 -3.99
C PHE A 99 6.09 13.31 -5.19
N MET A 100 5.85 13.92 -6.35
CA MET A 100 6.63 13.64 -7.57
C MET A 100 8.10 14.01 -7.38
N SER A 101 8.37 15.20 -6.84
CA SER A 101 9.74 15.64 -6.57
C SER A 101 10.44 14.73 -5.56
N THR A 102 9.72 14.22 -4.56
CA THR A 102 10.25 13.25 -3.60
C THR A 102 10.58 11.93 -4.29
N ALA A 103 9.66 11.37 -5.06
CA ALA A 103 9.85 10.12 -5.81
C ALA A 103 11.04 10.20 -6.78
N GLU A 104 11.15 11.29 -7.54
CA GLU A 104 12.27 11.55 -8.47
C GLU A 104 13.61 11.65 -7.74
N ARG A 105 13.62 12.28 -6.56
CA ARG A 105 14.83 12.47 -5.74
C ARG A 105 15.39 11.13 -5.23
N VAL A 106 14.51 10.24 -4.77
CA VAL A 106 14.92 8.92 -4.26
C VAL A 106 14.96 7.83 -5.34
N ARG A 107 14.40 8.10 -6.53
CA ARG A 107 14.32 7.20 -7.69
C ARG A 107 13.62 5.88 -7.35
N LEU A 108 12.51 5.98 -6.64
CA LEU A 108 11.70 4.84 -6.23
C LEU A 108 10.29 4.90 -6.85
N PRO A 109 9.62 3.74 -7.03
CA PRO A 109 8.20 3.69 -7.33
C PRO A 109 7.33 4.42 -6.28
N ASP A 110 6.07 4.67 -6.61
CA ASP A 110 5.14 5.42 -5.75
C ASP A 110 4.97 4.76 -4.37
N ASP A 111 4.77 3.44 -4.31
CA ASP A 111 4.56 2.70 -3.05
C ASP A 111 5.81 2.72 -2.15
N CYS A 112 6.99 2.53 -2.74
CA CYS A 112 8.28 2.68 -2.10
C CYS A 112 8.48 4.12 -1.60
N THR A 113 8.05 5.12 -2.35
CA THR A 113 8.13 6.54 -1.96
C THR A 113 7.25 6.85 -0.75
N VAL A 114 6.04 6.28 -0.69
CA VAL A 114 5.19 6.35 0.52
C VAL A 114 5.92 5.76 1.72
N GLY A 115 6.50 4.56 1.59
CA GLY A 115 7.29 3.94 2.65
C GLY A 115 8.49 4.78 3.09
N TYR A 116 9.23 5.36 2.15
CA TYR A 116 10.35 6.25 2.44
C TYR A 116 9.92 7.50 3.23
N ILE A 117 8.80 8.14 2.85
CA ILE A 117 8.29 9.29 3.60
C ILE A 117 7.86 8.86 5.02
N VAL A 118 7.12 7.76 5.14
CA VAL A 118 6.54 7.33 6.42
C VAL A 118 7.60 6.81 7.40
N GLU A 119 8.44 5.87 6.98
CA GLU A 119 9.45 5.28 7.87
C GLU A 119 10.77 6.03 7.82
N GLY A 120 11.24 6.38 6.62
CA GLY A 120 12.55 6.98 6.41
C GLY A 120 12.65 8.44 6.89
N LEU A 121 11.61 9.25 6.65
CA LEU A 121 11.60 10.67 7.02
C LEU A 121 10.85 10.94 8.32
N LEU A 122 9.68 10.33 8.51
CA LEU A 122 8.83 10.58 9.67
C LEU A 122 9.10 9.65 10.86
N GLY A 123 9.82 8.54 10.65
CA GLY A 123 10.13 7.55 11.71
C GLY A 123 8.92 6.77 12.23
N ALA A 124 7.77 6.85 11.54
CA ALA A 124 6.63 5.97 11.78
C ALA A 124 6.95 4.56 11.25
N ARG A 125 6.04 3.60 11.45
CA ARG A 125 6.25 2.22 11.00
C ARG A 125 5.09 1.70 10.17
N LEU A 126 5.40 0.89 9.18
CA LEU A 126 4.44 0.03 8.52
C LEU A 126 3.94 -1.01 9.53
N LEU A 127 2.63 -1.03 9.72
CA LEU A 127 1.93 -2.07 10.44
C LEU A 127 1.58 -3.17 9.45
N HIS A 128 2.32 -4.28 9.54
CA HIS A 128 2.15 -5.42 8.64
C HIS A 128 0.76 -6.04 8.87
N SER A 129 -0.01 -6.17 7.79
CA SER A 129 -1.30 -6.85 7.81
C SER A 129 -1.32 -7.96 6.78
N SER A 130 -1.68 -9.17 7.23
CA SER A 130 -1.85 -10.33 6.35
C SER A 130 -3.15 -10.29 5.55
N LEU A 131 -4.02 -9.30 5.80
CA LEU A 131 -5.34 -9.19 5.17
C LEU A 131 -5.33 -8.50 3.80
N PHE A 132 -4.18 -7.94 3.40
CA PHE A 132 -4.01 -7.30 2.11
C PHE A 132 -3.26 -8.25 1.18
N HIS A 133 -3.71 -8.40 -0.08
CA HIS A 133 -3.11 -9.35 -1.01
C HIS A 133 -2.89 -8.77 -2.42
N SER A 134 -1.69 -8.99 -2.96
CA SER A 134 -1.35 -8.64 -4.35
C SER A 134 -1.20 -9.86 -5.26
N HIS A 135 -1.26 -9.64 -6.57
CA HIS A 135 -0.94 -10.65 -7.57
C HIS A 135 0.55 -11.02 -7.63
N LEU A 136 1.42 -10.43 -6.79
CA LEU A 136 2.81 -10.85 -6.61
C LEU A 136 2.92 -12.04 -5.63
N GLU A 137 1.85 -12.34 -4.90
CA GLU A 137 1.73 -13.53 -4.08
C GLU A 137 1.24 -14.73 -4.89
N ASN A 138 1.38 -15.93 -4.32
CA ASN A 138 0.67 -17.10 -4.83
C ASN A 138 -0.73 -17.16 -4.19
N LEU A 139 -1.71 -16.53 -4.85
CA LEU A 139 -3.08 -16.38 -4.36
C LEU A 139 -3.83 -17.72 -4.24
N GLN A 140 -3.40 -18.74 -4.99
CA GLN A 140 -3.95 -20.10 -4.89
C GLN A 140 -3.66 -20.76 -3.54
N ARG A 141 -2.68 -20.24 -2.78
CA ARG A 141 -2.37 -20.72 -1.43
C ARG A 141 -3.28 -20.13 -0.37
N LEU A 142 -4.07 -19.10 -0.68
CA LEU A 142 -5.01 -18.53 0.25
C LEU A 142 -6.11 -19.58 0.53
N PRO A 143 -6.34 -19.97 1.80
CA PRO A 143 -7.38 -20.94 2.12
C PRO A 143 -8.76 -20.45 1.63
N PRO A 144 -9.55 -21.28 0.92
CA PRO A 144 -10.86 -20.87 0.40
C PRO A 144 -11.79 -20.29 1.47
N ASP A 145 -11.81 -20.91 2.66
CA ASP A 145 -12.64 -20.49 3.79
C ASP A 145 -12.20 -19.15 4.42
N SER A 146 -11.03 -18.64 4.03
CA SER A 146 -10.45 -17.38 4.50
C SER A 146 -10.63 -16.21 3.51
N VAL A 147 -11.07 -16.49 2.27
CA VAL A 147 -11.13 -15.48 1.20
C VAL A 147 -12.06 -14.32 1.57
N LEU A 148 -13.21 -14.61 2.20
CA LEU A 148 -14.22 -13.61 2.55
C LEU A 148 -13.81 -12.70 3.72
N GLN A 149 -12.78 -13.08 4.48
CA GLN A 149 -12.26 -12.32 5.61
C GLN A 149 -11.11 -11.38 5.19
N GLN A 150 -10.57 -11.52 3.98
CA GLN A 150 -9.51 -10.64 3.50
C GLN A 150 -10.05 -9.24 3.21
N VAL A 151 -9.17 -8.24 3.32
CA VAL A 151 -9.48 -6.82 3.09
C VAL A 151 -9.33 -6.47 1.62
N THR A 152 -8.23 -6.91 0.99
CA THR A 152 -8.03 -6.79 -0.45
C THR A 152 -7.61 -8.13 -1.04
N LEU A 153 -8.03 -8.34 -2.28
CA LEU A 153 -7.56 -9.41 -3.15
C LEU A 153 -7.14 -8.78 -4.48
N SER A 154 -6.37 -9.51 -5.26
CA SER A 154 -5.97 -9.11 -6.62
C SER A 154 -6.09 -10.35 -7.52
N TYR A 155 -5.72 -10.21 -8.78
CA TYR A 155 -5.63 -11.32 -9.73
C TYR A 155 -4.45 -11.11 -10.67
N GLY A 156 -3.89 -12.21 -11.17
CA GLY A 156 -2.78 -12.17 -12.09
C GLY A 156 -3.17 -11.61 -13.45
N GLY A 157 -2.35 -10.70 -13.98
CA GLY A 157 -2.48 -10.19 -15.34
C GLY A 157 -2.14 -11.24 -16.41
N PRO A 158 -2.04 -10.82 -17.69
CA PRO A 158 -1.83 -11.73 -18.84
C PRO A 158 -0.58 -12.61 -18.75
N GLU A 159 0.46 -12.17 -18.04
CA GLU A 159 1.70 -12.91 -17.80
C GLU A 159 1.50 -14.09 -16.82
N ASN A 160 0.48 -14.04 -15.96
CA ASN A 160 0.19 -15.05 -14.95
C ASN A 160 -1.32 -15.19 -14.67
N PRO A 161 -2.13 -15.57 -15.67
CA PRO A 161 -3.60 -15.59 -15.56
C PRO A 161 -4.12 -16.69 -14.63
N GLN A 162 -3.24 -17.56 -14.14
CA GLN A 162 -3.60 -18.64 -13.21
C GLN A 162 -3.57 -18.18 -11.74
N ASN A 163 -2.95 -17.03 -11.46
CA ASN A 163 -2.84 -16.48 -10.12
C ASN A 163 -4.14 -15.78 -9.70
N VAL A 164 -5.11 -16.58 -9.32
CA VAL A 164 -6.40 -16.14 -8.76
C VAL A 164 -6.61 -16.83 -7.43
N VAL A 165 -7.50 -16.27 -6.62
CA VAL A 165 -8.00 -16.93 -5.41
C VAL A 165 -8.83 -18.16 -5.76
N ASN A 166 -9.15 -18.99 -4.77
CA ASN A 166 -10.07 -20.10 -4.94
C ASN A 166 -11.37 -19.80 -4.20
N VAL A 167 -12.41 -19.41 -4.95
CA VAL A 167 -13.73 -19.12 -4.40
C VAL A 167 -14.61 -20.37 -4.46
N ALA A 168 -14.87 -20.96 -3.29
CA ALA A 168 -15.73 -22.14 -3.20
C ALA A 168 -17.17 -21.84 -3.67
N GLY A 169 -17.66 -22.61 -4.64
CA GLY A 169 -19.00 -22.41 -5.21
C GLY A 169 -19.13 -21.18 -6.12
N GLY A 170 -18.01 -20.61 -6.58
CA GLY A 170 -17.96 -19.50 -7.52
C GLY A 170 -18.31 -19.87 -8.97
N PHE A 171 -18.15 -18.89 -9.86
CA PHE A 171 -18.32 -19.06 -11.30
C PHE A 171 -17.20 -19.91 -11.92
N SER A 172 -17.41 -20.41 -13.15
CA SER A 172 -16.30 -21.03 -13.90
C SER A 172 -15.31 -19.97 -14.38
N ARG A 173 -14.06 -20.36 -14.65
CA ARG A 173 -13.03 -19.44 -15.16
C ARG A 173 -13.40 -18.76 -16.48
N GLU A 174 -14.24 -19.38 -17.30
CA GLU A 174 -14.72 -18.77 -18.55
C GLU A 174 -15.74 -17.67 -18.29
N GLN A 175 -16.49 -17.77 -17.18
CA GLN A 175 -17.50 -16.79 -16.77
C GLN A 175 -16.88 -15.66 -15.94
N ASP A 176 -15.93 -16.01 -15.08
CA ASP A 176 -15.20 -15.08 -14.22
C ASP A 176 -13.71 -15.46 -14.20
N PRO A 177 -12.89 -14.88 -15.10
CA PRO A 177 -11.48 -15.25 -15.21
C PRO A 177 -10.60 -14.70 -14.07
N THR A 178 -11.12 -13.80 -13.22
CA THR A 178 -10.35 -13.12 -12.17
C THR A 178 -10.57 -13.70 -10.77
N SER A 179 -11.42 -14.72 -10.61
CA SER A 179 -11.68 -15.37 -9.31
C SER A 179 -11.77 -16.90 -9.35
#